data_AF-A0A5K1GKG2-F1
#
_entry.id   AF-A0A5K1GKG2-F1
#
_cell.length_a   1.000
_cell.length_b   1.000
_cell.length_c   1.000
_cell.angle_alpha   90.00
_cell.angle_beta   90.00
_cell.angle_gamma   90.00
#
_symmetry.space_group_name_H-M   'P 1'
#
loop_
_entity.id
_entity.type
_entity.pdbx_description
1 polymer ?
#
loop_
_entity_poly.entity_id
_entity_poly.type
_entity_poly.pdbx_seq_one_letter_code
_entity_poly.pdbx_strand_id
1 'polypeptide(L)' 'EGLGSFKLEELLVEETWLEALPGEFQKPYMKNLCRFVECEVGGKLAIYPPPFLIFNALNSTSFDRVKVVIIGQ' A
#
# COMPACT_ATOMS: atom_id res chain seq x y z
N GLU A 1 21.81 0.85 -5.98
CA GLU A 1 21.00 1.21 -7.16
C GLU A 1 19.64 1.59 -6.63
N GLY A 2 19.24 2.84 -6.87
CA GLY A 2 18.08 3.45 -6.21
C GLY A 2 16.80 2.71 -6.59
N LEU A 3 15.98 2.39 -5.59
CA LEU A 3 14.61 1.96 -5.82
C LEU A 3 13.98 3.02 -6.75
N GLY A 4 13.71 2.65 -7.99
CA GLY A 4 13.01 3.53 -8.92
C GLY A 4 11.76 4.04 -8.25
N SER A 5 11.43 5.31 -8.47
CA SER A 5 10.25 5.97 -7.93
C SER A 5 9.01 5.07 -8.15
N PHE A 6 8.60 4.35 -7.11
CA PHE A 6 7.38 3.55 -7.15
C PHE A 6 6.23 4.44 -6.71
N LYS A 7 5.03 4.21 -7.24
CA LYS A 7 3.82 4.81 -6.65
C LYS A 7 3.24 3.83 -5.67
N LEU A 8 2.96 4.29 -4.45
CA LEU A 8 2.41 3.42 -3.40
C LEU A 8 1.13 2.71 -3.88
N GLU A 9 0.23 3.44 -4.54
CA GLU A 9 -1.04 2.91 -5.08
C GLU A 9 -0.87 1.77 -6.09
N GLU A 10 0.27 1.69 -6.80
CA GLU A 10 0.54 0.62 -7.77
C GLU A 10 0.99 -0.70 -7.10
N LEU A 11 1.25 -0.68 -5.79
CA LEU A 11 1.69 -1.86 -5.04
C LEU A 11 0.54 -2.72 -4.52
N LEU A 12 -0.70 -2.21 -4.53
CA LEU A 12 -1.90 -3.01 -4.34
C LEU A 12 -2.31 -3.57 -5.70
N VAL A 13 -2.08 -4.88 -5.90
CA VAL A 13 -2.26 -5.54 -7.20
C VAL A 13 -3.43 -6.52 -7.21
N GLU A 14 -4.03 -6.77 -6.05
CA GLU A 14 -5.19 -7.66 -5.95
C GLU A 14 -6.46 -6.90 -6.39
N GLU A 15 -7.08 -7.41 -7.46
CA GLU A 15 -8.13 -6.71 -8.19
C GLU A 15 -9.40 -6.52 -7.35
N THR A 16 -9.80 -7.51 -6.55
CA THR A 16 -11.03 -7.42 -5.77
C THR A 16 -10.95 -6.35 -4.66
N TRP A 17 -9.75 -6.10 -4.13
CA TRP A 17 -9.50 -4.97 -3.24
C TRP A 17 -9.56 -3.61 -3.95
N LEU A 18 -9.05 -3.53 -5.18
CA LEU A 18 -9.15 -2.30 -5.98
C LEU A 18 -10.62 -1.97 -6.31
N GLU A 19 -11.42 -2.98 -6.63
CA GLU A 19 -12.86 -2.84 -6.85
C GLU A 19 -13.61 -2.44 -5.58
N ALA A 20 -13.21 -2.99 -4.42
CA ALA A 20 -13.83 -2.69 -3.12
C ALA A 20 -13.47 -1.29 -2.58
N LEU A 21 -12.39 -0.67 -3.07
CA LEU A 21 -11.89 0.63 -2.64
C LEU A 21 -11.94 1.70 -3.76
N PRO A 22 -13.11 1.92 -4.38
CA PRO A 22 -13.21 2.79 -5.55
C PRO A 22 -12.88 4.23 -5.20
N GLY A 23 -11.83 4.76 -5.83
CA GLY A 23 -11.39 6.14 -5.64
C GLY A 23 -10.75 6.44 -4.28
N GLU A 24 -10.43 5.44 -3.45
CA GLU A 24 -9.80 5.66 -2.15
C GLU A 24 -8.44 6.35 -2.30
N PHE A 25 -7.62 5.89 -3.25
CA PHE A 25 -6.34 6.52 -3.63
C PHE A 25 -6.49 7.91 -4.22
N GLN A 26 -7.69 8.30 -4.67
CA GLN A 26 -7.94 9.64 -5.19
C GLN A 26 -8.26 10.66 -4.10
N LYS A 27 -8.60 10.21 -2.89
CA LYS A 27 -8.94 11.10 -1.78
C LYS A 27 -7.72 11.91 -1.33
N PRO A 28 -7.89 13.20 -0.95
CA PRO A 28 -6.78 14.07 -0.59
C PRO A 28 -5.88 13.52 0.52
N TYR A 29 -6.47 12.86 1.53
CA TYR A 29 -5.71 12.30 2.64
C TYR A 29 -4.80 11.15 2.18
N MET A 30 -5.28 10.30 1.27
CA MET A 30 -4.52 9.16 0.76
C MET A 30 -3.37 9.63 -0.13
N LYS A 31 -3.61 10.62 -1.00
CA LYS A 31 -2.54 11.27 -1.78
C LYS A 31 -1.44 11.86 -0.90
N ASN A 32 -1.81 12.48 0.21
CA ASN A 32 -0.84 13.01 1.17
C ASN A 32 -0.06 11.89 1.87
N LEU A 33 -0.74 10.79 2.23
CA LEU A 33 -0.11 9.63 2.83
C LEU A 33 0.87 8.93 1.87
N CYS A 34 0.47 8.68 0.62
CA CYS A 34 1.36 8.11 -0.40
C CYS A 34 2.63 8.95 -0.56
N ARG A 35 2.49 10.27 -0.73
CA ARG A 35 3.63 11.18 -0.82
C ARG A 35 4.54 11.12 0.40
N PHE A 36 3.97 11.09 1.60
CA PHE A 36 4.74 11.00 2.83
C PHE A 36 5.56 9.70 2.88
N VAL A 37 4.92 8.55 2.64
CA VAL A 37 5.59 7.24 2.67
C VAL A 37 6.66 7.14 1.59
N GLU A 38 6.38 7.59 0.36
CA GLU A 38 7.34 7.60 -0.76
C GLU A 38 8.58 8.45 -0.43
N CYS A 39 8.39 9.62 0.21
CA CYS A 39 9.50 10.46 0.67
C CYS A 39 10.34 9.79 1.75
N GLU A 40 9.71 9.15 2.74
CA GLU A 40 10.42 8.49 3.85
C GLU A 40 11.22 7.27 3.37
N VAL A 41 10.65 6.46 2.47
CA VAL A 41 11.33 5.29 1.89
C VAL A 41 12.54 5.70 1.04
N GLY A 42 12.46 6.83 0.34
CA GLY A 42 13.59 7.41 -0.41
C GLY A 42 14.63 8.12 0.46
N GLY A 43 14.39 8.23 1.77
CA GLY A 43 15.23 8.92 2.72
C GLY A 43 16.49 8.15 3.12
N LYS A 44 17.18 8.66 4.15
CA LYS A 44 18.41 8.04 4.69
C LYS A 44 18.14 6.93 5.70
N LEU A 45 16.93 6.89 6.26
CA LEU A 45 16.54 5.92 7.27
C LEU A 45 15.95 4.67 6.61
N ALA A 46 16.24 3.51 7.18
CA ALA A 46 15.63 2.28 6.75
C ALA A 46 14.16 2.24 7.20
N ILE A 47 13.24 2.22 6.23
CA ILE A 47 11.80 2.04 6.46
C ILE A 47 11.44 0.57 6.22
N TYR A 48 10.63 0.03 7.12
CA TYR A 48 10.14 -1.35 7.04
C TYR A 48 8.61 -1.36 7.02
N PRO A 49 8.00 -2.34 6.33
CA PRO A 49 8.64 -3.40 5.54
C PRO A 49 9.19 -2.89 4.18
N PRO A 50 9.92 -3.71 3.39
CA PRO A 50 10.20 -3.39 1.99
C PRO A 50 8.93 -2.99 1.22
N PRO A 51 8.99 -2.03 0.27
CA PRO A 51 7.77 -1.45 -0.31
C PRO A 51 6.80 -2.45 -0.92
N PHE A 52 7.30 -3.46 -1.64
CA PHE A 52 6.48 -4.51 -2.25
C PHE A 52 5.70 -5.37 -1.23
N LEU A 53 5.99 -5.26 0.07
CA LEU A 53 5.28 -5.95 1.15
C LEU A 53 4.27 -5.05 1.90
N ILE A 54 4.16 -3.76 1.58
CA ILE A 54 3.25 -2.84 2.30
C ILE A 54 1.80 -3.34 2.24
N PHE A 55 1.34 -3.77 1.07
CA PHE A 55 -0.01 -4.32 0.88
C PHE A 55 -0.06 -5.84 0.94
N ASN A 56 0.93 -6.51 1.54
CA ASN A 56 1.04 -7.97 1.52
C ASN A 56 -0.23 -8.68 2.06
N ALA A 57 -0.85 -8.12 3.10
CA ALA A 57 -2.08 -8.69 3.67
C ALA A 57 -3.25 -8.69 2.67
N LEU A 58 -3.43 -7.59 1.93
CA LEU A 58 -4.47 -7.45 0.90
C LEU A 58 -4.10 -8.29 -0.33
N ASN A 59 -2.85 -8.23 -0.77
CA ASN A 59 -2.36 -8.97 -1.92
C ASN A 59 -2.40 -10.50 -1.74
N SER A 60 -2.36 -10.99 -0.49
CA SER A 60 -2.39 -12.43 -0.20
C SER A 60 -3.80 -13.00 -0.04
N THR A 61 -4.82 -12.15 0.14
CA THR A 61 -6.20 -12.59 0.41
C THR A 61 -7.16 -11.68 -0.35
N SER A 62 -7.78 -12.22 -1.41
CA SER A 62 -8.84 -11.50 -2.13
C SER A 62 -9.96 -11.09 -1.18
N PHE A 63 -10.57 -9.94 -1.46
CA PHE A 63 -11.56 -9.28 -0.63
C PHE A 63 -12.74 -10.21 -0.28
N ASP A 64 -13.26 -10.96 -1.26
CA ASP A 64 -14.37 -11.89 -1.12
C ASP A 64 -14.05 -13.11 -0.23
N ARG A 65 -12.76 -13.41 -0.05
CA ARG A 65 -12.29 -14.54 0.76
C ARG A 65 -11.95 -14.16 2.19
N VAL A 66 -12.00 -12.88 2.53
CA VAL A 66 -11.77 -12.40 3.91
C VAL A 66 -12.90 -12.90 4.81
N LYS A 67 -12.54 -13.54 5.92
CA LYS A 67 -13.49 -14.04 6.94
C LYS A 67 -13.25 -13.47 8.33
N VAL A 68 -12.00 -13.11 8.61
CA VAL A 68 -11.54 -12.61 9.90
C VAL A 68 -10.54 -11.50 9.63
N VAL A 69 -10.65 -10.42 10.39
CA VAL A 69 -9.71 -9.30 10.35
C VAL A 69 -8.96 -9.26 11.69
N ILE A 70 -7.63 -9.31 11.62
CA ILE A 70 -6.74 -9.15 12.78
C ILE A 70 -5.96 -7.86 12.58
N ILE A 71 -6.10 -6.92 13.52
CA ILE A 71 -5.50 -5.58 13.43
C ILE A 71 -4.31 -5.53 14.37
N GLY A 72 -3.15 -5.15 13.83
CA GLY A 72 -1.92 -4.88 14.58
C GLY A 72 -1.92 -3.49 15.23
N GLN A 73 -0.77 -3.11 15.77
CA GLN A 73 -0.55 -1.81 16.41
C GLN A 73 -0.15 -0.71 15.44
#